data_AF-A0A0M8MME1-F1
#
_entry.id   AF-A0A0M8MME1-F1
#
_cell.length_a   1.000
_cell.length_b   1.000
_cell.length_c   1.000
_cell.angle_alpha   90.00
_cell.angle_beta   90.00
_cell.angle_gamma   90.00
#
_symmetry.space_group_name_H-M   'P 1'
#
loop_
_entity.id
_entity.type
_entity.pdbx_description
1 polymer ?
#
loop_
_entity_poly.entity_id
_entity_poly.type
_entity_poly.pdbx_seq_one_letter_code
_entity_poly.pdbx_strand_id
1 'polypeptide(L)' 'FLRHDARPNPTPSVHRGYVTVNGEIDRRRGRQLQLGDVVEFEARRVRVCA' A
#
# COMPACT_ATOMS: atom_id res chain seq x y z
N PHE A 1 -35.48 -25.57 14.23
CA PHE A 1 -34.10 -25.92 13.89
C PHE A 1 -33.52 -24.77 13.08
N LEU A 2 -32.90 -23.82 13.78
CA LEU A 2 -32.62 -22.49 13.23
C LEU A 2 -31.11 -22.31 13.05
N ARG A 3 -30.79 -21.79 11.86
CA ARG A 3 -29.59 -21.01 11.47
C ARG A 3 -28.35 -21.79 11.02
N HIS A 4 -28.35 -21.99 9.70
CA HIS A 4 -27.27 -21.72 8.76
C HIS A 4 -26.09 -20.90 9.35
N ASP A 5 -25.06 -21.60 9.82
CA ASP A 5 -23.75 -21.03 10.18
C ASP A 5 -22.99 -20.59 8.93
N ALA A 6 -23.43 -19.52 8.27
CA ALA A 6 -22.60 -18.83 7.30
C ALA A 6 -21.53 -18.04 8.07
N ARG A 7 -20.40 -18.70 8.35
CA ARG A 7 -19.19 -18.02 8.83
C ARG A 7 -18.86 -16.88 7.85
N PRO A 8 -18.55 -15.66 8.32
CA PRO A 8 -18.20 -14.58 7.41
C PRO A 8 -16.95 -15.00 6.62
N ASN A 9 -17.07 -15.05 5.29
CA ASN A 9 -15.94 -15.20 4.39
C ASN A 9 -15.01 -13.99 4.63
N PRO A 10 -13.73 -14.17 5.00
CA PRO A 10 -12.82 -13.05 5.18
C PRO A 10 -12.72 -12.30 3.85
N THR A 11 -13.21 -11.07 3.81
CA THR A 11 -12.98 -10.18 2.66
C THR A 11 -11.47 -10.07 2.43
N PRO A 12 -10.98 -10.06 1.18
CA PRO A 12 -9.56 -9.94 0.93
C PRO A 12 -9.07 -8.64 1.57
N SER A 13 -8.23 -8.78 2.60
CA SER A 13 -7.53 -7.67 3.23
C SER A 13 -6.62 -7.06 2.18
N VAL A 14 -7.13 -6.09 1.42
CA VAL A 14 -6.30 -5.29 0.54
C VAL A 14 -5.49 -4.38 1.45
N HIS A 15 -4.35 -4.87 1.93
CA HIS A 15 -3.29 -4.00 2.40
C HIS A 15 -2.81 -3.22 1.17
N ARG A 16 -3.43 -2.06 0.92
CA ARG A 16 -2.86 -1.05 0.05
C ARG A 16 -1.69 -0.50 0.84
N GLY A 17 -0.53 -1.12 0.69
CA GLY A 17 0.69 -0.61 1.31
C GLY A 17 0.84 0.85 0.90
N TYR A 18 0.73 1.74 1.88
CA TYR A 18 0.87 3.17 1.68
C TYR A 18 2.35 3.42 1.38
N VAL A 19 2.65 3.80 0.15
CA VAL A 19 3.99 4.27 -0.22
C VAL A 19 3.99 5.77 0.02
N THR A 20 4.98 6.28 0.75
CA THR A 20 5.21 7.73 0.85
C THR A 20 6.33 8.12 -0.10
N VAL A 21 6.12 9.14 -0.93
CA VAL A 21 7.17 9.71 -1.79
C VAL A 21 7.41 11.15 -1.33
N ASN A 22 8.64 11.47 -0.96
CA ASN A 22 9.03 12.78 -0.39
C ASN A 22 8.17 13.22 0.80
N GLY A 23 7.66 12.27 1.59
CA GLY A 23 6.80 12.55 2.76
C GLY A 23 5.31 12.68 2.44
N GLU A 24 4.91 12.60 1.18
CA GLU A 24 3.50 12.59 0.78
C GLU A 24 3.02 11.16 0.53
N ILE A 25 1.87 10.79 1.13
CA ILE A 25 1.28 9.46 0.97
C ILE A 25 0.76 9.32 -0.46
N ASP A 26 1.45 8.52 -1.27
CA ASP A 26 0.98 8.13 -2.59
C ASP A 26 -0.03 6.98 -2.45
N ARG A 27 -1.29 7.30 -2.78
CA ARG A 27 -2.40 6.34 -2.80
C ARG A 27 -2.71 5.86 -4.23
N ARG A 28 -2.08 6.45 -5.25
CA ARG A 28 -2.29 6.10 -6.64
C ARG A 28 -1.25 5.06 -7.03
N ARG A 29 -1.71 3.85 -7.32
CA ARG A 29 -0.87 2.77 -7.85
C ARG A 29 -0.30 3.17 -9.22
N GLY A 30 0.80 3.92 -9.24
CA GLY A 30 1.53 4.23 -10.48
C GLY A 30 2.01 5.67 -10.68
N ARG A 31 2.42 6.40 -9.63
CA ARG A 31 3.27 7.57 -9.90
C ARG A 31 4.60 7.09 -10.49
N GLN A 32 4.98 7.64 -11.64
CA GLN A 32 6.33 7.48 -12.15
C GLN A 32 7.29 8.29 -11.27
N LEU A 33 8.21 7.60 -10.64
CA LEU A 33 9.21 8.20 -9.77
C LEU A 33 10.24 8.95 -10.60
N GLN A 34 10.59 10.14 -10.15
CA GLN A 34 11.62 10.96 -10.76
C GLN A 34 12.95 10.77 -10.03
N LEU A 35 14.05 10.97 -10.75
CA LEU A 35 15.38 10.98 -10.13
C LEU A 35 15.42 12.04 -9.03
N GLY A 36 15.88 11.63 -7.84
CA GLY A 36 15.89 12.45 -6.64
C GLY A 36 14.72 12.21 -5.68
N ASP A 37 13.66 11.51 -6.11
CA ASP A 37 12.54 11.16 -5.24
C ASP A 37 12.99 10.18 -4.13
N VAL A 38 12.46 10.37 -2.93
CA VAL A 38 12.67 9.52 -1.77
C VAL A 38 11.40 8.75 -1.48
N VAL A 39 11.44 7.44 -1.69
CA VAL A 39 10.32 6.53 -1.51
C VAL A 39 10.46 5.83 -0.17
N GLU A 40 9.40 5.78 0.60
CA GLU A 40 9.32 5.06 1.86
C GLU A 40 8.14 4.08 1.85
N PHE A 41 8.43 2.83 2.20
CA PHE A 41 7.50 1.71 2.18
C PHE A 41 7.86 0.74 3.30
N GLU A 42 6.90 0.39 4.16
CA GLU A 42 7.09 -0.58 5.26
C GLU A 42 8.39 -0.33 6.06
N ALA A 43 8.61 0.92 6.49
CA ALA A 43 9.80 1.40 7.21
C ALA A 43 11.14 1.32 6.44
N ARG A 44 11.11 1.00 5.14
CA ARG A 44 12.28 1.03 4.26
C ARG A 44 12.23 2.29 3.41
N ARG A 45 13.33 3.04 3.39
CA ARG A 45 13.46 4.27 2.59
C ARG A 45 14.50 4.09 1.51
N VAL A 46 14.17 4.46 0.29
CA VAL A 46 15.00 4.34 -0.91
C VAL A 46 14.98 5.65 -1.67
N ARG A 47 16.12 6.06 -2.22
CA ARG A 47 16.23 7.24 -3.07
C ARG A 47 16.37 6.80 -4.53
N VAL A 48 15.65 7.45 -5.43
CA VAL A 48 15.67 7.16 -6.86
C VAL A 48 16.88 7.85 -7.48
N CYS A 49 17.82 7.06 -7.98
CA CYS A 49 19.09 7.49 -8.56
C CYS A 49 19.28 6.79 -9.91
N ALA A 50 20.12 7.35 -10.79
CA ALA A 50 20.42 6.80 -12.12
C ALA A 50 21.52 5.73 -12.05
#